data_AF-A0A7H1DVG1-F1
#
_entry.id   AF-A0A7H1DVG1-F1
#
_cell.length_a   1.000
_cell.length_b   1.000
_cell.length_c   1.000
_cell.angle_alpha   90.00
_cell.angle_beta   90.00
_cell.angle_gamma   90.00
#
_symmetry.space_group_name_H-M   'P 1'
#
loop_
_entity.id
_entity.type
_entity.pdbx_description
1 polymer ?
#
loop_
_entity_poly.entity_id
_entity_poly.type
_entity_poly.pdbx_seq_one_letter_code
_entity_poly.pdbx_strand_id
1 'polypeptide(L)'
;MKFSLKIFLALFALSIFLISCRTSDDPVTPPSVNELEGLAKVKEFSNDTHTIELYTVTGTTQLGYNELKFRIKNKSNNQYEKNATVNWNPVMHMTTMSHSGPKSEVTKVTPDGTLYAGYLVFQMPQNATEYWDLKFDYSINGMAYTATTVVDVPNSLKRRVSSFLGSDNTRYIVAYIEPRTPKVAVNDLTVGVWKMQDMMTFPVVNGYTVKIDPRMPGMGNHGSPNNVNATQTSAGKLYNGKLSLTMTGYWKINLQLANAAGTVLKGEEVTEQNPESSLFFEIEF
;
A
#
# COMPACT_ATOMS: atom_id res chain seq x y z
N MET A 1 59.79 -12.92 40.58
CA MET A 1 59.35 -13.34 39.24
C MET A 1 60.29 -12.70 38.22
N LYS A 2 61.15 -13.49 37.54
CA LYS A 2 62.13 -12.95 36.57
C LYS A 2 61.38 -12.61 35.27
N PHE A 3 61.09 -11.33 35.05
CA PHE A 3 60.51 -10.89 33.78
C PHE A 3 61.58 -11.01 32.69
N SER A 4 61.38 -11.94 31.77
CA SER A 4 62.26 -12.15 30.61
C SER A 4 62.08 -10.99 29.62
N LEU A 5 63.16 -10.29 29.29
CA LEU A 5 63.17 -9.20 28.29
C LEU A 5 62.56 -9.65 26.94
N LYS A 6 62.62 -10.96 26.64
CA LYS A 6 62.02 -11.56 25.45
C LYS A 6 60.48 -11.49 25.43
N ILE A 7 59.83 -11.51 26.60
CA ILE A 7 58.37 -11.41 26.73
C ILE A 7 57.91 -9.97 26.46
N PHE A 8 58.65 -8.98 26.94
CA PHE A 8 58.38 -7.57 26.64
C PHE A 8 58.60 -7.26 25.15
N LEU A 9 59.65 -7.83 24.54
CA LEU A 9 59.92 -7.64 23.12
C LEU A 9 58.84 -8.30 22.24
N ALA A 10 58.31 -9.46 22.65
CA ALA A 10 57.20 -10.13 21.95
C ALA A 10 55.87 -9.37 22.08
N LEU A 11 55.57 -8.81 23.26
CA LEU A 11 54.38 -7.98 23.48
C LEU A 11 54.46 -6.64 22.74
N PHE A 12 55.65 -6.03 22.67
CA PHE A 12 55.88 -4.82 21.88
C PHE A 12 55.75 -5.11 20.38
N ALA A 13 56.32 -6.20 19.88
CA ALA A 13 56.17 -6.60 18.47
C ALA A 13 54.71 -6.91 18.08
N LEU A 14 53.91 -7.49 18.99
CA LEU A 14 52.50 -7.78 18.74
C LEU A 14 51.61 -6.51 18.71
N SER A 15 52.00 -5.47 19.47
CA SER A 15 51.28 -4.18 19.46
C SER A 15 51.44 -3.39 18.16
N ILE A 16 52.49 -3.66 17.37
CA ILE A 16 52.75 -3.01 16.08
C ILE A 16 51.85 -3.60 14.97
N PHE A 17 51.32 -4.82 15.15
CA PHE A 17 50.43 -5.48 14.17
C PHE A 17 48.93 -5.18 14.37
N LEU A 18 48.52 -4.52 15.46
CA LEU A 18 47.12 -4.16 15.70
C LEU A 18 46.77 -2.73 15.25
N ILE A 19 47.73 -2.01 14.68
CA ILE A 19 47.49 -0.71 14.06
C ILE A 19 47.19 -0.95 12.58
N SER A 20 45.96 -1.39 12.28
CA SER A 20 45.43 -1.26 10.92
C SER A 20 45.06 0.21 10.70
N CYS A 21 46.08 1.04 10.49
CA CYS A 21 45.91 2.38 9.96
C CYS A 21 45.49 2.24 8.49
N ARG A 22 44.25 2.58 8.15
CA ARG A 22 43.90 2.89 6.77
C ARG A 22 44.81 4.04 6.30
N THR A 23 45.56 3.81 5.23
CA THR A 23 46.38 4.82 4.55
C THR A 23 45.57 5.63 3.53
N SER A 24 44.27 5.79 3.75
CA SER A 24 43.37 6.50 2.85
C SER A 24 42.63 7.59 3.62
N ASP A 25 42.88 8.85 3.30
CA ASP A 25 42.13 10.04 3.76
C ASP A 25 40.72 10.11 3.17
N ASP A 26 40.25 9.02 2.52
CA ASP A 26 38.91 8.96 1.98
C ASP A 26 37.88 9.00 3.12
N PRO A 27 36.94 9.96 3.10
CA PRO A 27 35.89 10.01 4.10
C PRO A 27 35.15 8.66 4.11
N VAL A 28 34.79 8.19 5.32
CA VAL A 28 33.88 7.06 5.47
C VAL A 28 32.52 7.53 4.96
N THR A 29 32.25 7.33 3.67
CA THR A 29 30.92 7.54 3.10
C THR A 29 30.01 6.50 3.74
N PRO A 30 28.97 6.90 4.51
CA PRO A 30 27.97 5.94 4.95
C PRO A 30 27.43 5.22 3.71
N PRO A 31 27.14 3.90 3.78
CA PRO A 31 26.64 3.17 2.64
C PRO A 31 25.44 3.92 2.08
N SER A 32 25.51 4.29 0.79
CA SER A 32 24.40 4.94 0.11
C SER A 32 23.22 3.98 0.17
N VAL A 33 22.21 4.30 0.99
CA VAL A 33 20.99 3.50 1.09
C VAL A 33 20.31 3.55 -0.28
N ASN A 34 20.19 2.40 -0.93
CA ASN A 34 19.44 2.30 -2.18
C ASN A 34 17.95 2.44 -1.87
N GLU A 35 17.43 3.65 -1.97
CA GLU A 35 16.01 3.95 -1.72
C GLU A 35 15.05 3.12 -2.60
N LEU A 36 15.50 2.61 -3.76
CA LEU A 36 14.68 1.81 -4.67
C LEU A 36 14.74 0.30 -4.40
N GLU A 37 15.44 -0.15 -3.37
CA GLU A 37 15.52 -1.57 -3.05
C GLU A 37 14.11 -2.18 -2.88
N GLY A 38 13.85 -3.28 -3.59
CA GLY A 38 12.54 -3.95 -3.58
C GLY A 38 11.43 -3.23 -4.36
N LEU A 39 11.74 -2.17 -5.12
CA LEU A 39 10.80 -1.44 -5.96
C LEU A 39 11.08 -1.66 -7.44
N ALA A 40 10.01 -1.83 -8.21
CA ALA A 40 10.04 -1.86 -9.67
C ALA A 40 9.29 -0.65 -10.24
N LYS A 41 9.86 -0.05 -11.29
CA LYS A 41 9.27 1.11 -11.97
C LYS A 41 8.01 0.65 -12.72
N VAL A 42 6.88 1.29 -12.43
CA VAL A 42 5.60 1.09 -13.13
C VAL A 42 5.56 1.93 -14.40
N LYS A 43 5.89 3.21 -14.26
CA LYS A 43 5.75 4.20 -15.34
C LYS A 43 6.67 5.38 -15.13
N GLU A 44 7.01 6.03 -16.24
CA GLU A 44 7.68 7.32 -16.25
C GLU A 44 6.91 8.27 -17.17
N PHE A 45 6.71 9.50 -16.73
CA PHE A 45 6.03 10.53 -17.49
C PHE A 45 6.59 11.90 -17.12
N SER A 46 6.28 12.93 -17.90
CA SER A 46 6.91 14.24 -17.73
C SER A 46 5.96 15.38 -18.03
N ASN A 47 6.24 16.54 -17.44
CA ASN A 47 5.83 17.83 -17.98
C ASN A 47 7.04 18.53 -18.63
N ASP A 48 6.99 19.83 -18.86
CA ASP A 48 8.07 20.57 -19.51
C ASP A 48 9.38 20.58 -18.69
N THR A 49 9.28 20.62 -17.35
CA THR A 49 10.41 20.88 -16.46
C THR A 49 10.88 19.67 -15.65
N HIS A 50 9.99 18.70 -15.42
CA HIS A 50 10.25 17.55 -14.57
C HIS A 50 9.79 16.23 -15.20
N THR A 51 10.42 15.15 -14.74
CA THR A 51 10.06 13.76 -15.00
C THR A 51 9.64 13.11 -13.69
N ILE A 52 8.50 12.42 -13.67
CA ILE A 52 8.00 11.67 -12.52
C ILE A 52 8.16 10.19 -12.82
N GLU A 53 8.83 9.48 -11.90
CA GLU A 53 9.01 8.04 -11.94
C GLU A 53 8.12 7.40 -10.88
N LEU A 54 7.18 6.55 -11.29
CA LEU A 54 6.24 5.85 -10.42
C LEU A 54 6.69 4.40 -10.18
N TYR A 55 6.57 3.92 -8.94
CA TYR A 55 7.07 2.63 -8.48
C TYR A 55 6.04 1.89 -7.62
N THR A 56 6.06 0.57 -7.72
CA THR A 56 5.41 -0.37 -6.79
C THR A 56 6.37 -1.51 -6.48
N VAL A 57 6.03 -2.37 -5.52
CA VAL A 57 6.80 -3.60 -5.25
C VAL A 57 6.71 -4.57 -6.44
N THR A 58 5.59 -4.61 -7.15
CA THR A 58 5.34 -5.55 -8.26
C THR A 58 5.71 -5.01 -9.64
N GLY A 59 5.94 -3.70 -9.77
CA GLY A 59 6.13 -3.04 -11.07
C GLY A 59 4.83 -2.82 -11.85
N THR A 60 3.68 -3.11 -11.25
CA THR A 60 2.35 -2.93 -11.84
C THR A 60 1.38 -2.30 -10.85
N THR A 61 0.30 -1.74 -11.38
CA THR A 61 -0.90 -1.37 -10.63
C THR A 61 -1.99 -2.42 -10.81
N GLN A 62 -2.95 -2.47 -9.89
CA GLN A 62 -4.01 -3.48 -9.83
C GLN A 62 -5.38 -2.86 -9.52
N LEU A 63 -6.46 -3.55 -9.88
CA LEU A 63 -7.79 -3.23 -9.38
C LEU A 63 -7.84 -3.40 -7.85
N GLY A 64 -8.19 -2.34 -7.13
CA GLY A 64 -8.19 -2.28 -5.68
C GLY A 64 -7.08 -1.40 -5.11
N TYR A 65 -6.53 -1.79 -3.95
CA TYR A 65 -5.52 -1.01 -3.22
C TYR A 65 -4.14 -1.09 -3.88
N ASN A 66 -3.48 0.06 -4.03
CA ASN A 66 -2.13 0.20 -4.59
C ASN A 66 -1.31 1.12 -3.70
N GLU A 67 -0.25 0.59 -3.09
CA GLU A 67 0.80 1.42 -2.49
C GLU A 67 1.75 1.87 -3.59
N LEU A 68 1.90 3.18 -3.75
CA LEU A 68 2.72 3.80 -4.77
C LEU A 68 3.84 4.60 -4.12
N LYS A 69 5.02 4.52 -4.73
CA LYS A 69 6.15 5.38 -4.42
C LYS A 69 6.57 6.11 -5.68
N PHE A 70 7.08 7.33 -5.56
CA PHE A 70 7.54 8.07 -6.74
C PHE A 70 8.66 9.03 -6.42
N ARG A 71 9.35 9.45 -7.47
CA ARG A 71 10.37 10.50 -7.44
C ARG A 71 10.09 11.52 -8.54
N ILE A 72 10.51 12.76 -8.29
CA ILE A 72 10.42 13.87 -9.24
C ILE A 72 11.84 14.26 -9.61
N LYS A 73 12.18 14.25 -10.89
CA LYS A 73 13.51 14.58 -11.43
C LYS A 73 13.42 15.87 -12.22
N ASN A 74 14.31 16.81 -11.93
CA ASN A 74 14.42 18.06 -12.67
C ASN A 74 15.23 17.85 -13.95
N LYS A 75 14.67 18.25 -15.08
CA LYS A 75 15.29 18.04 -16.40
C LYS A 75 16.50 18.94 -16.65
N SER A 76 16.56 20.11 -16.00
CA SER A 76 17.63 21.08 -16.24
C SER A 76 18.98 20.65 -15.65
N ASN A 77 18.97 20.01 -14.48
CA ASN A 77 20.17 19.63 -13.73
C ASN A 77 20.28 18.11 -13.48
N ASN A 78 19.30 17.33 -13.94
CA ASN A 78 19.21 15.88 -13.77
C ASN A 78 19.19 15.40 -12.30
N GLN A 79 18.86 16.27 -11.34
CA GLN A 79 18.75 15.93 -9.92
C GLN A 79 17.31 15.60 -9.52
N TYR A 80 17.16 14.82 -8.46
CA TYR A 80 15.84 14.53 -7.86
C TYR A 80 15.43 15.61 -6.86
N GLU A 81 14.17 16.02 -6.95
CA GLU A 81 13.57 17.04 -6.11
C GLU A 81 13.20 16.46 -4.73
N LYS A 82 13.84 16.96 -3.69
CA LYS A 82 13.75 16.40 -2.33
C LYS A 82 12.73 17.11 -1.43
N ASN A 83 12.33 18.32 -1.77
CA ASN A 83 11.48 19.21 -0.98
C ASN A 83 10.15 19.56 -1.67
N ALA A 84 9.60 18.63 -2.44
CA ALA A 84 8.31 18.82 -3.09
C ALA A 84 7.15 18.59 -2.11
N THR A 85 6.15 19.46 -2.14
CA THR A 85 4.83 19.18 -1.55
C THR A 85 3.93 18.68 -2.66
N VAL A 86 3.35 17.50 -2.51
CA VAL A 86 2.62 16.83 -3.59
C VAL A 86 1.19 16.50 -3.16
N ASN A 87 0.24 16.82 -4.02
CA ASN A 87 -1.09 16.26 -4.01
C ASN A 87 -1.28 15.47 -5.30
N TRP A 88 -2.04 14.39 -5.23
CA TRP A 88 -2.35 13.56 -6.39
C TRP A 88 -3.84 13.26 -6.46
N ASN A 89 -4.35 12.99 -7.66
CA ASN A 89 -5.75 12.67 -7.85
C ASN A 89 -5.94 11.63 -8.96
N PRO A 90 -6.42 10.42 -8.63
CA PRO A 90 -6.85 9.47 -9.64
C PRO A 90 -8.25 9.88 -10.15
N VAL A 91 -8.49 9.83 -11.46
CA VAL A 91 -9.80 10.08 -12.06
C VAL A 91 -10.08 8.99 -13.07
N MET A 92 -11.17 8.26 -12.85
CA MET A 92 -11.73 7.33 -13.82
C MET A 92 -12.60 8.09 -14.79
N HIS A 93 -12.29 7.97 -16.07
CA HIS A 93 -13.10 8.45 -17.17
C HIS A 93 -13.97 7.30 -17.66
N MET A 94 -15.29 7.43 -17.48
CA MET A 94 -16.28 6.57 -18.13
C MET A 94 -16.87 7.28 -19.34
N THR A 95 -17.68 6.56 -20.12
CA THR A 95 -18.32 7.09 -21.33
C THR A 95 -19.12 8.39 -21.09
N THR A 96 -19.82 8.51 -19.95
CA THR A 96 -20.74 9.63 -19.67
C THR A 96 -20.46 10.37 -18.37
N MET A 97 -19.55 9.87 -17.54
CA MET A 97 -19.27 10.46 -16.23
C MET A 97 -17.82 10.20 -15.83
N SER A 98 -17.38 10.87 -14.77
CA SER A 98 -16.06 10.61 -14.17
C SER A 98 -16.17 10.62 -12.67
N HIS A 99 -15.32 9.84 -12.02
CA HIS A 99 -15.22 9.82 -10.57
C HIS A 99 -13.78 9.56 -10.14
N SER A 100 -13.43 9.98 -8.93
CA SER A 100 -12.15 9.65 -8.30
C SER A 100 -12.26 8.35 -7.49
N GLY A 101 -11.22 8.04 -6.73
CA GLY A 101 -11.25 6.98 -5.74
C GLY A 101 -10.54 7.34 -4.46
N PRO A 102 -10.65 6.48 -3.44
CA PRO A 102 -9.91 6.66 -2.21
C PRO A 102 -8.42 6.83 -2.47
N LYS A 103 -7.81 7.78 -1.77
CA LYS A 103 -6.39 8.10 -1.84
C LYS A 103 -5.89 8.55 -0.49
N SER A 104 -4.60 8.35 -0.23
CA SER A 104 -3.93 8.97 0.91
C SER A 104 -3.41 10.36 0.56
N GLU A 105 -3.07 11.12 1.60
CA GLU A 105 -2.06 12.16 1.47
C GLU A 105 -0.73 11.54 1.02
N VAL A 106 0.10 12.34 0.34
CA VAL A 106 1.45 11.94 -0.01
C VAL A 106 2.38 12.33 1.15
N THR A 107 3.25 11.39 1.53
CA THR A 107 4.25 11.60 2.57
C THR A 107 5.65 11.39 2.03
N LYS A 108 6.62 12.09 2.60
CA LYS A 108 8.03 11.85 2.32
C LYS A 108 8.46 10.54 2.99
N VAL A 109 9.17 9.66 2.27
CA VAL A 109 9.62 8.37 2.83
C VAL A 109 10.73 8.58 3.86
N THR A 110 11.72 9.41 3.53
CA THR A 110 12.77 9.86 4.45
C THR A 110 13.04 11.35 4.25
N PRO A 111 13.35 12.12 5.31
CA PRO A 111 13.50 13.58 5.21
C PRO A 111 14.46 14.05 4.10
N ASP A 112 15.62 13.42 3.99
CA ASP A 112 16.67 13.76 3.02
C ASP A 112 16.62 12.91 1.74
N GLY A 113 15.64 12.02 1.65
CA GLY A 113 15.51 11.08 0.54
C GLY A 113 14.90 11.70 -0.71
N THR A 114 14.78 10.88 -1.74
CA THR A 114 14.16 11.23 -3.02
C THR A 114 12.72 10.74 -3.12
N LEU A 115 12.35 9.69 -2.39
CA LEU A 115 11.04 9.08 -2.49
C LEU A 115 9.94 9.79 -1.70
N TYR A 116 8.77 9.79 -2.32
CA TYR A 116 7.48 10.09 -1.73
C TYR A 116 6.58 8.86 -1.85
N ALA A 117 5.64 8.69 -0.92
CA ALA A 117 4.77 7.53 -0.85
C ALA A 117 3.33 7.89 -0.50
N GLY A 118 2.42 7.03 -0.93
CA GLY A 118 1.03 7.02 -0.51
C GLY A 118 0.30 5.84 -1.15
N TYR A 119 -1.03 5.83 -1.08
CA TYR A 119 -1.83 4.82 -1.75
C TYR A 119 -2.99 5.43 -2.55
N LEU A 120 -3.43 4.66 -3.55
CA LEU A 120 -4.65 4.87 -4.33
C LEU A 120 -5.49 3.60 -4.32
N VAL A 121 -6.82 3.74 -4.42
CA VAL A 121 -7.75 2.62 -4.56
C VAL A 121 -8.54 2.77 -5.85
N PHE A 122 -8.21 1.94 -6.84
CA PHE A 122 -8.96 1.88 -8.10
C PHE A 122 -10.17 0.98 -7.92
N GLN A 123 -11.36 1.52 -8.19
CA GLN A 123 -12.63 0.83 -7.93
C GLN A 123 -13.17 0.06 -9.15
N MET A 124 -12.66 0.37 -10.34
CA MET A 124 -13.05 -0.25 -11.60
C MET A 124 -11.83 -0.47 -12.48
N PRO A 125 -11.80 -1.55 -13.27
CA PRO A 125 -10.74 -1.76 -14.23
C PRO A 125 -10.91 -0.84 -15.45
N GLN A 126 -9.81 -0.64 -16.18
CA GLN A 126 -9.86 -0.01 -17.49
C GLN A 126 -10.41 -0.96 -18.56
N ASN A 127 -10.88 -0.38 -19.65
CA ASN A 127 -11.22 -1.05 -20.88
C ASN A 127 -10.86 -0.16 -22.08
N ALA A 128 -11.35 -0.47 -23.28
CA ALA A 128 -11.01 0.27 -24.50
C ALA A 128 -11.43 1.75 -24.49
N THR A 129 -12.49 2.10 -23.76
CA THR A 129 -13.07 3.45 -23.74
C THR A 129 -13.00 4.13 -22.37
N GLU A 130 -12.75 3.36 -21.31
CA GLU A 130 -12.77 3.84 -19.92
C GLU A 130 -11.44 3.56 -19.25
N TYR A 131 -10.84 4.57 -18.63
CA TYR A 131 -9.46 4.54 -18.15
C TYR A 131 -9.25 5.46 -16.95
N TRP A 132 -8.15 5.24 -16.23
CA TRP A 132 -7.75 6.08 -15.11
C TRP A 132 -6.64 7.05 -15.52
N ASP A 133 -6.85 8.33 -15.27
CA ASP A 133 -5.79 9.33 -15.19
C ASP A 133 -5.33 9.51 -13.76
N LEU A 134 -4.04 9.80 -13.58
CA LEU A 134 -3.45 10.22 -12.34
C LEU A 134 -2.78 11.57 -12.54
N LYS A 135 -3.36 12.59 -11.92
CA LYS A 135 -2.83 13.95 -11.90
C LYS A 135 -1.99 14.17 -10.65
N PHE A 136 -0.80 14.71 -10.84
CA PHE A 136 0.08 15.20 -9.79
C PHE A 136 0.08 16.72 -9.83
N ASP A 137 -0.35 17.35 -8.75
CA ASP A 137 -0.21 18.78 -8.48
C ASP A 137 0.86 18.93 -7.38
N TYR A 138 1.99 19.55 -7.69
CA TYR A 138 3.10 19.65 -6.75
C TYR A 138 3.74 21.03 -6.75
N SER A 139 4.37 21.39 -5.64
CA SER A 139 5.13 22.63 -5.54
C SER A 139 6.53 22.38 -5.02
N ILE A 140 7.50 23.12 -5.58
CA ILE A 140 8.91 23.11 -5.17
C ILE A 140 9.31 24.56 -4.97
N ASN A 141 9.81 24.91 -3.78
CA ASN A 141 10.17 26.29 -3.41
C ASN A 141 9.05 27.32 -3.68
N GLY A 142 7.79 26.93 -3.47
CA GLY A 142 6.61 27.78 -3.68
C GLY A 142 6.15 27.91 -5.14
N MET A 143 6.87 27.36 -6.12
CA MET A 143 6.43 27.31 -7.52
C MET A 143 5.59 26.06 -7.78
N ALA A 144 4.44 26.23 -8.43
CA ALA A 144 3.50 25.15 -8.72
C ALA A 144 3.77 24.50 -10.08
N TYR A 145 3.60 23.18 -10.14
CA TYR A 145 3.75 22.36 -11.32
C TYR A 145 2.63 21.31 -11.37
N THR A 146 2.32 20.85 -12.57
CA THR A 146 1.36 19.77 -12.80
C THR A 146 1.93 18.74 -13.77
N ALA A 147 1.59 17.48 -13.58
CA ALA A 147 1.82 16.42 -14.57
C ALA A 147 0.69 15.39 -14.47
N THR A 148 0.22 14.91 -15.63
CA THR A 148 -0.87 13.93 -15.69
C THR A 148 -0.43 12.74 -16.54
N THR A 149 -0.88 11.55 -16.17
CA THR A 149 -0.63 10.33 -16.95
C THR A 149 -1.80 9.36 -16.82
N VAL A 150 -2.03 8.57 -17.87
CA VAL A 150 -2.92 7.40 -17.79
C VAL A 150 -2.23 6.31 -16.96
N VAL A 151 -2.95 5.63 -16.07
CA VAL A 151 -2.43 4.52 -15.26
C VAL A 151 -3.15 3.23 -15.63
N ASP A 152 -2.37 2.15 -15.84
CA ASP A 152 -2.92 0.87 -16.24
C ASP A 152 -3.61 0.14 -15.07
N VAL A 153 -4.93 -0.06 -15.15
CA VAL A 153 -5.70 -0.79 -14.13
C VAL A 153 -6.38 -2.00 -14.79
N PRO A 154 -5.68 -3.14 -14.93
CA PRO A 154 -6.26 -4.32 -15.54
C PRO A 154 -7.38 -4.91 -14.67
N ASN A 155 -8.30 -5.63 -15.31
CA ASN A 155 -9.31 -6.41 -14.60
C ASN A 155 -8.66 -7.49 -13.72
N SER A 156 -9.30 -7.78 -12.58
CA SER A 156 -8.86 -8.83 -11.66
C SER A 156 -9.87 -9.97 -11.65
N LEU A 157 -9.38 -11.21 -11.69
CA LEU A 157 -10.19 -12.41 -11.48
C LEU A 157 -10.62 -12.58 -10.02
N LYS A 158 -9.93 -11.92 -9.08
CA LYS A 158 -10.22 -11.98 -7.65
C LYS A 158 -10.74 -10.62 -7.18
N ARG A 159 -11.91 -10.61 -6.56
CA ARG A 159 -12.50 -9.43 -5.94
C ARG A 159 -11.71 -9.02 -4.71
N ARG A 160 -10.95 -7.92 -4.82
CA ARG A 160 -10.20 -7.31 -3.70
C ARG A 160 -10.70 -5.91 -3.34
N VAL A 161 -11.69 -5.42 -4.06
CA VAL A 161 -12.37 -4.15 -3.82
C VAL A 161 -13.85 -4.32 -4.13
N SER A 162 -14.70 -3.60 -3.41
CA SER A 162 -16.14 -3.56 -3.68
C SER A 162 -16.69 -2.18 -3.39
N SER A 163 -17.54 -1.67 -4.28
CA SER A 163 -18.38 -0.49 -4.09
C SER A 163 -19.83 -0.93 -3.94
N PHE A 164 -20.52 -0.46 -2.91
CA PHE A 164 -21.89 -0.89 -2.61
C PHE A 164 -22.71 0.20 -1.92
N LEU A 165 -24.03 0.11 -2.05
CA LEU A 165 -24.98 0.92 -1.29
C LEU A 165 -25.29 0.20 0.03
N GLY A 166 -25.07 0.88 1.16
CA GLY A 166 -25.47 0.39 2.48
C GLY A 166 -26.97 0.55 2.72
N SER A 167 -27.51 -0.13 3.74
CA SER A 167 -28.90 0.00 4.17
C SER A 167 -29.27 1.39 4.69
N ASP A 168 -28.27 2.23 4.96
CA ASP A 168 -28.38 3.65 5.31
C ASP A 168 -28.38 4.58 4.08
N ASN A 169 -28.48 4.02 2.86
CA ASN A 169 -28.43 4.73 1.59
C ASN A 169 -27.11 5.50 1.34
N THR A 170 -26.03 5.15 2.05
CA THR A 170 -24.69 5.66 1.80
C THR A 170 -23.90 4.68 0.94
N ARG A 171 -23.16 5.19 -0.04
CA ARG A 171 -22.27 4.37 -0.87
C ARG A 171 -20.89 4.24 -0.23
N TYR A 172 -20.43 3.00 -0.11
CA TYR A 172 -19.17 2.65 0.56
C TYR A 172 -18.24 1.91 -0.39
N ILE A 173 -16.95 2.06 -0.13
CA ILE A 173 -15.87 1.31 -0.77
C ILE A 173 -15.17 0.52 0.32
N VAL A 174 -14.99 -0.78 0.11
CA VAL A 174 -14.13 -1.63 0.94
C VAL A 174 -13.02 -2.23 0.08
N ALA A 175 -11.79 -2.23 0.58
CA ALA A 175 -10.65 -2.82 -0.13
C ALA A 175 -9.77 -3.67 0.79
N TYR A 176 -9.35 -4.83 0.29
CA TYR A 176 -8.36 -5.70 0.92
C TYR A 176 -6.96 -5.13 0.71
N ILE A 177 -6.15 -5.09 1.78
CA ILE A 177 -4.82 -4.46 1.78
C ILE A 177 -3.75 -5.47 2.18
N GLU A 178 -3.88 -6.06 3.38
CA GLU A 178 -2.97 -7.09 3.89
C GLU A 178 -3.73 -8.34 4.31
N PRO A 179 -3.10 -9.54 4.25
CA PRO A 179 -1.75 -9.79 3.78
C PRO A 179 -1.58 -9.80 2.25
N ARG A 180 -0.51 -9.20 1.72
CA ARG A 180 -0.13 -9.32 0.29
C ARG A 180 0.45 -10.69 -0.06
N THR A 181 1.16 -11.29 0.89
CA THR A 181 1.72 -12.64 0.81
C THR A 181 1.14 -13.47 1.95
N PRO A 182 -0.10 -13.97 1.83
CA PRO A 182 -0.72 -14.78 2.86
C PRO A 182 0.09 -16.06 3.09
N LYS A 183 0.01 -16.59 4.32
CA LYS A 183 0.60 -17.86 4.70
C LYS A 183 -0.40 -18.71 5.49
N VAL A 184 -0.11 -20.00 5.58
CA VAL A 184 -0.85 -20.93 6.45
C VAL A 184 -0.52 -20.61 7.91
N ALA A 185 -1.23 -19.62 8.45
CA ALA A 185 -1.08 -19.09 9.80
C ALA A 185 -2.25 -18.14 10.12
N VAL A 186 -2.21 -17.54 11.31
CA VAL A 186 -2.94 -16.30 11.57
C VAL A 186 -2.16 -15.14 10.96
N ASN A 187 -2.73 -14.49 9.95
CA ASN A 187 -2.17 -13.36 9.25
C ASN A 187 -2.72 -12.04 9.80
N ASP A 188 -1.92 -10.98 9.72
CA ASP A 188 -2.39 -9.63 9.96
C ASP A 188 -3.27 -9.19 8.78
N LEU A 189 -4.54 -8.90 9.09
CA LEU A 189 -5.49 -8.41 8.10
C LEU A 189 -5.54 -6.90 8.17
N THR A 190 -5.39 -6.24 7.02
CA THR A 190 -5.69 -4.81 6.87
C THR A 190 -6.75 -4.61 5.81
N VAL A 191 -7.77 -3.81 6.13
CA VAL A 191 -8.87 -3.46 5.24
C VAL A 191 -9.07 -1.95 5.26
N GLY A 192 -9.37 -1.36 4.12
CA GLY A 192 -9.80 0.03 4.04
C GLY A 192 -11.31 0.14 3.84
N VAL A 193 -11.92 1.12 4.51
CA VAL A 193 -13.35 1.45 4.37
C VAL A 193 -13.49 2.95 4.15
N TRP A 194 -14.08 3.33 3.02
CA TRP A 194 -14.32 4.73 2.66
C TRP A 194 -15.78 4.97 2.33
N LYS A 195 -16.27 6.17 2.63
CA LYS A 195 -17.57 6.65 2.19
C LYS A 195 -17.36 7.43 0.90
N MET A 196 -18.18 7.17 -0.12
CA MET A 196 -18.29 8.06 -1.27
C MET A 196 -19.14 9.26 -0.85
N GLN A 197 -18.49 10.35 -0.42
CA GLN A 197 -19.19 11.57 -0.03
C GLN A 197 -19.77 12.26 -1.28
N ASP A 198 -18.98 12.26 -2.35
CA ASP A 198 -19.34 12.74 -3.68
C ASP A 198 -18.49 11.99 -4.73
N MET A 199 -18.57 12.40 -6.00
CA MET A 199 -17.83 11.73 -7.09
C MET A 199 -16.30 11.87 -6.98
N MET A 200 -15.78 12.78 -6.16
CA MET A 200 -14.35 13.10 -6.06
C MET A 200 -13.77 12.89 -4.65
N THR A 201 -14.61 12.81 -3.62
CA THR A 201 -14.19 12.81 -2.22
C THR A 201 -14.59 11.51 -1.51
N PHE A 202 -13.58 10.82 -0.98
CA PHE A 202 -13.73 9.48 -0.38
C PHE A 202 -13.09 9.43 1.02
N PRO A 203 -13.68 10.06 2.05
CA PRO A 203 -13.12 10.01 3.40
C PRO A 203 -13.18 8.59 3.99
N VAL A 204 -12.19 8.26 4.82
CA VAL A 204 -12.20 7.04 5.63
C VAL A 204 -13.40 7.07 6.58
N VAL A 205 -14.14 5.97 6.66
CA VAL A 205 -15.25 5.82 7.61
C VAL A 205 -14.68 5.54 8.99
N ASN A 206 -15.23 6.18 10.03
CA ASN A 206 -14.75 6.03 11.40
C ASN A 206 -15.68 5.22 12.28
N GLY A 207 -15.10 4.41 13.17
CA GLY A 207 -15.79 3.71 14.25
C GLY A 207 -16.66 2.53 13.81
N TYR A 208 -16.49 2.03 12.59
CA TYR A 208 -17.23 0.87 12.10
C TYR A 208 -16.49 -0.43 12.47
N THR A 209 -17.05 -1.57 12.09
CA THR A 209 -16.39 -2.87 12.17
C THR A 209 -16.59 -3.63 10.87
N VAL A 210 -15.51 -4.18 10.32
CA VAL A 210 -15.58 -5.15 9.22
C VAL A 210 -15.51 -6.54 9.83
N LYS A 211 -16.66 -7.20 9.94
CA LYS A 211 -16.72 -8.59 10.39
C LYS A 211 -16.23 -9.50 9.28
N ILE A 212 -15.52 -10.57 9.62
CA ILE A 212 -14.97 -11.51 8.63
C ILE A 212 -15.35 -12.95 8.95
N ASP A 213 -15.64 -13.72 7.91
CA ASP A 213 -15.79 -15.17 7.96
C ASP A 213 -15.12 -15.79 6.70
N PRO A 214 -13.84 -16.19 6.81
CA PRO A 214 -13.12 -16.80 5.70
C PRO A 214 -13.58 -18.24 5.46
N ARG A 215 -13.90 -18.55 4.21
CA ARG A 215 -14.37 -19.85 3.76
C ARG A 215 -13.63 -20.33 2.53
N MET A 216 -13.51 -21.65 2.38
CA MET A 216 -13.07 -22.31 1.15
C MET A 216 -14.28 -22.95 0.46
N PRO A 217 -14.87 -22.29 -0.56
CA PRO A 217 -16.04 -22.85 -1.24
C PRO A 217 -15.78 -24.23 -1.86
N GLY A 218 -14.58 -24.43 -2.41
CA GLY A 218 -14.16 -25.70 -3.03
C GLY A 218 -13.96 -26.87 -2.05
N MET A 219 -14.02 -26.62 -0.74
CA MET A 219 -13.82 -27.61 0.32
C MET A 219 -15.05 -27.69 1.23
N GLY A 220 -16.25 -27.72 0.64
CA GLY A 220 -17.50 -27.82 1.41
C GLY A 220 -17.74 -26.62 2.34
N ASN A 221 -17.30 -25.43 1.93
CA ASN A 221 -17.37 -24.20 2.72
C ASN A 221 -16.59 -24.26 4.05
N HIS A 222 -15.46 -24.96 4.06
CA HIS A 222 -14.54 -25.07 5.19
C HIS A 222 -14.14 -23.67 5.70
N GLY A 223 -14.32 -23.43 7.00
CA GLY A 223 -13.94 -22.18 7.66
C GLY A 223 -12.63 -22.28 8.43
N SER A 224 -12.16 -21.18 9.02
CA SER A 224 -10.99 -21.19 9.90
C SER A 224 -11.27 -20.61 11.29
N PRO A 225 -10.61 -21.12 12.35
CA PRO A 225 -10.73 -20.55 13.69
C PRO A 225 -9.79 -19.36 13.89
N ASN A 226 -9.92 -18.64 15.01
CA ASN A 226 -9.01 -17.56 15.45
C ASN A 226 -9.00 -16.30 14.56
N ASN A 227 -10.07 -16.08 13.80
CA ASN A 227 -10.27 -14.82 13.08
C ASN A 227 -10.66 -13.71 14.05
N VAL A 228 -10.19 -12.49 13.76
CA VAL A 228 -10.56 -11.28 14.50
C VAL A 228 -11.08 -10.26 13.51
N ASN A 229 -12.30 -9.78 13.74
CA ASN A 229 -12.95 -8.73 12.95
C ASN A 229 -12.06 -7.50 12.86
N ALA A 230 -12.04 -6.84 11.71
CA ALA A 230 -11.19 -5.67 11.51
C ALA A 230 -11.84 -4.41 12.10
N THR A 231 -11.08 -3.69 12.92
CA THR A 231 -11.49 -2.45 13.59
C THR A 231 -10.40 -1.39 13.47
N GLN A 232 -10.73 -0.12 13.66
CA GLN A 232 -9.74 0.95 13.65
C GLN A 232 -9.02 1.06 14.98
N THR A 233 -7.72 1.32 14.93
CA THR A 233 -6.94 1.72 16.11
C THR A 233 -7.18 3.18 16.50
N SER A 234 -7.49 4.03 15.52
CA SER A 234 -7.92 5.41 15.70
C SER A 234 -8.66 5.95 14.46
N ALA A 235 -9.40 7.04 14.64
CA ALA A 235 -10.12 7.69 13.55
C ALA A 235 -9.18 8.08 12.40
N GLY A 236 -9.63 7.91 11.16
CA GLY A 236 -8.88 8.17 9.94
C GLY A 236 -7.89 7.08 9.55
N LYS A 237 -7.71 6.03 10.36
CA LYS A 237 -6.82 4.91 10.03
C LYS A 237 -7.56 3.77 9.34
N LEU A 238 -6.79 2.89 8.73
CA LEU A 238 -7.30 1.64 8.16
C LEU A 238 -7.69 0.66 9.27
N TYR A 239 -8.47 -0.36 8.91
CA TYR A 239 -9.03 -1.35 9.82
C TYR A 239 -8.08 -2.54 9.92
N ASN A 240 -7.77 -2.96 11.14
CA ASN A 240 -6.86 -4.06 11.44
C ASN A 240 -7.61 -5.20 12.11
N GLY A 241 -7.35 -6.42 11.66
CA GLY A 241 -7.92 -7.66 12.19
C GLY A 241 -6.93 -8.82 12.08
N LYS A 242 -7.43 -10.06 12.21
CA LYS A 242 -6.64 -11.28 12.05
C LYS A 242 -7.34 -12.23 11.11
N LEU A 243 -6.65 -12.65 10.06
CA LEU A 243 -7.14 -13.61 9.06
C LEU A 243 -6.39 -14.94 9.21
N SER A 244 -7.05 -15.92 9.79
CA SER A 244 -6.53 -17.28 9.93
C SER A 244 -6.75 -18.07 8.65
N LEU A 245 -5.69 -18.65 8.11
CA LEU A 245 -5.73 -19.49 6.92
C LEU A 245 -5.07 -20.83 7.28
N THR A 246 -5.83 -21.91 7.22
CA THR A 246 -5.38 -23.23 7.71
C THR A 246 -4.76 -24.10 6.62
N MET A 247 -4.90 -23.71 5.36
CA MET A 247 -4.33 -24.39 4.20
C MET A 247 -4.24 -23.42 3.01
N THR A 248 -3.38 -23.75 2.05
CA THR A 248 -3.27 -23.05 0.76
C THR A 248 -4.51 -23.27 -0.11
N GLY A 249 -4.67 -22.46 -1.14
CA GLY A 249 -5.78 -22.55 -2.10
C GLY A 249 -6.71 -21.35 -2.08
N TYR A 250 -7.86 -21.48 -2.72
CA TYR A 250 -8.83 -20.41 -2.88
C TYR A 250 -9.69 -20.20 -1.64
N TRP A 251 -9.73 -18.96 -1.17
CA TRP A 251 -10.55 -18.51 -0.04
C TRP A 251 -11.42 -17.32 -0.45
N LYS A 252 -12.68 -17.36 -0.01
CA LYS A 252 -13.56 -16.20 0.10
C LYS A 252 -13.53 -15.68 1.53
N ILE A 253 -13.16 -14.43 1.71
CA ILE A 253 -13.27 -13.74 3.00
C ILE A 253 -14.64 -13.05 3.01
N ASN A 254 -15.66 -13.71 3.55
CA ASN A 254 -17.00 -13.13 3.64
C ASN A 254 -16.98 -11.98 4.64
N LEU A 255 -17.72 -10.90 4.35
CA LEU A 255 -17.68 -9.67 5.11
C LEU A 255 -19.07 -9.24 5.55
N GLN A 256 -19.14 -8.61 6.72
CA GLN A 256 -20.24 -7.69 7.04
C GLN A 256 -19.66 -6.34 7.45
N LEU A 257 -20.18 -5.25 6.88
CA LEU A 257 -19.86 -3.91 7.36
C LEU A 257 -20.91 -3.50 8.39
N ALA A 258 -20.51 -3.38 9.65
CA ALA A 258 -21.36 -2.90 10.73
C ALA A 258 -20.96 -1.48 11.15
N ASN A 259 -21.95 -0.62 11.39
CA ASN A 259 -21.71 0.72 11.92
C ASN A 259 -21.34 0.68 13.42
N ALA A 260 -21.09 1.85 14.02
CA ALA A 260 -20.69 1.96 15.43
C ALA A 260 -21.74 1.41 16.42
N ALA A 261 -23.01 1.35 16.04
CA ALA A 261 -24.09 0.78 16.85
C ALA A 261 -24.23 -0.75 16.67
N GLY A 262 -23.41 -1.36 15.80
CA GLY A 262 -23.47 -2.79 15.48
C GLY A 262 -24.48 -3.14 14.39
N THR A 263 -25.21 -2.17 13.84
CA THR A 263 -26.14 -2.40 12.74
C THR A 263 -25.37 -2.76 11.47
N VAL A 264 -25.71 -3.89 10.85
CA VAL A 264 -25.11 -4.33 9.59
C VAL A 264 -25.68 -3.49 8.44
N LEU A 265 -24.78 -2.81 7.72
CA LEU A 265 -25.12 -1.98 6.57
C LEU A 265 -25.08 -2.75 5.25
N LYS A 266 -24.19 -3.74 5.15
CA LYS A 266 -24.07 -4.64 4.00
C LYS A 266 -23.38 -5.93 4.42
N GLY A 267 -23.73 -7.01 3.74
CA GLY A 267 -23.20 -8.35 3.98
C GLY A 267 -24.12 -9.16 4.89
N GLU A 268 -23.92 -10.47 4.87
CA GLU A 268 -24.81 -11.47 5.45
C GLU A 268 -23.97 -12.41 6.30
N GLU A 269 -24.58 -12.95 7.35
CA GLU A 269 -23.92 -13.98 8.14
C GLU A 269 -23.80 -15.26 7.32
N VAL A 270 -22.65 -15.94 7.43
CA VAL A 270 -22.43 -17.22 6.76
C VAL A 270 -23.05 -18.32 7.61
N THR A 271 -24.02 -19.03 7.04
CA THR A 271 -24.73 -20.15 7.67
C THR A 271 -24.84 -21.31 6.68
N GLU A 272 -25.44 -22.42 7.10
CA GLU A 272 -25.74 -23.53 6.19
C GLU A 272 -26.74 -23.11 5.09
N GLN A 273 -27.71 -22.25 5.41
CA GLN A 273 -28.72 -21.77 4.46
C GLN A 273 -28.23 -20.59 3.63
N ASN A 274 -27.20 -19.88 4.10
CA ASN A 274 -26.55 -18.78 3.40
C ASN A 274 -25.02 -18.99 3.38
N PRO A 275 -24.50 -19.79 2.44
CA PRO A 275 -23.11 -20.23 2.47
C PRO A 275 -22.09 -19.13 2.15
N GLU A 276 -22.53 -17.98 1.64
CA GLU A 276 -21.67 -16.84 1.34
C GLU A 276 -22.37 -15.50 1.58
N SER A 277 -21.59 -14.48 1.90
CA SER A 277 -22.09 -13.11 1.87
C SER A 277 -22.03 -12.54 0.47
N SER A 278 -22.94 -11.62 0.14
CA SER A 278 -22.89 -10.75 -1.03
C SER A 278 -21.68 -9.79 -1.01
N LEU A 279 -21.08 -9.54 0.16
CA LEU A 279 -19.87 -8.75 0.31
C LEU A 279 -18.71 -9.67 0.74
N PHE A 280 -17.69 -9.79 -0.11
CA PHE A 280 -16.55 -10.66 0.16
C PHE A 280 -15.29 -10.18 -0.56
N PHE A 281 -14.13 -10.62 -0.06
CA PHE A 281 -12.88 -10.62 -0.80
C PHE A 281 -12.50 -12.02 -1.27
N GLU A 282 -11.63 -12.09 -2.26
CA GLU A 282 -11.10 -13.33 -2.79
C GLU A 282 -9.56 -13.33 -2.76
N ILE A 283 -9.00 -14.41 -2.24
CA ILE A 283 -7.56 -14.66 -2.25
C ILE A 283 -7.29 -16.10 -2.67
N GLU A 284 -6.09 -16.32 -3.21
CA GLU A 284 -5.55 -17.63 -3.52
C GLU A 284 -4.03 -17.54 -3.38
N PHE A 285 -3.44 -18.48 -2.65
CA PHE A 285 -2.02 -18.50 -2.30
C PHE A 285 -1.54 -19.93 -2.02
#